data_AF-A0A350PD28-F1
#
_entry.id   AF-A0A350PD28-F1
#
_cell.length_a   1.000
_cell.length_b   1.000
_cell.length_c   1.000
_cell.angle_alpha   90.00
_cell.angle_beta   90.00
_cell.angle_gamma   90.00
#
_symmetry.space_group_name_H-M   'P 1'
#
loop_
_entity.id
_entity.type
_entity.pdbx_description
1 polymer ?
#
loop_
_entity_poly.entity_id
_entity_poly.type
_entity_poly.pdbx_seq_one_letter_code
_entity_poly.pdbx_strand_id
1 'polypeptide(L)'
;MYRLHIDIPVGTNEEEAIRIATHMISSIAVHVGDRAKIDSEITGMNYRLGNDEDRQKSNYLKKDEEGHVNNKKTRLTFLEKTL
;
A
#
# COMPACT_ATOMS: atom_id res chain seq x y z
N MET A 1 -9.09 -10.63 13.53
CA MET A 1 -8.75 -10.86 12.12
C MET A 1 -7.23 -10.79 11.98
N TYR A 2 -6.61 -11.84 11.44
CA TYR A 2 -5.17 -11.86 11.17
C TYR A 2 -4.85 -11.08 9.89
N ARG A 3 -3.65 -10.48 9.84
CA ARG A 3 -3.18 -9.70 8.68
C ARG A 3 -1.72 -10.03 8.43
N LEU A 4 -1.35 -10.20 7.16
CA LEU A 4 0.03 -10.29 6.74
C LEU A 4 0.61 -8.88 6.56
N HIS A 5 1.75 -8.60 7.21
CA HIS A 5 2.54 -7.39 7.02
C HIS A 5 3.82 -7.75 6.29
N ILE A 6 4.14 -7.00 5.24
CA ILE A 6 5.33 -7.20 4.41
C ILE A 6 6.03 -5.85 4.32
N ASP A 7 7.28 -5.80 4.76
CA ASP A 7 8.14 -4.63 4.64
C ASP A 7 9.14 -4.88 3.51
N ILE A 8 9.23 -3.95 2.57
CA ILE A 8 10.06 -4.04 1.36
C ILE A 8 10.92 -2.78 1.29
N PRO A 9 12.25 -2.87 1.45
CA PRO A 9 13.13 -1.72 1.26
C PRO A 9 13.08 -1.23 -0.19
N VAL A 10 12.88 0.08 -0.37
CA VAL A 10 12.77 0.72 -1.70
C VAL A 10 13.75 1.88 -1.88
N GLY A 11 14.78 1.95 -1.03
CA GLY A 11 15.83 2.98 -1.07
C GLY A 11 15.60 4.12 -0.07
N THR A 12 16.47 5.13 -0.15
CA THR A 12 16.53 6.26 0.80
C THR A 12 16.12 7.60 0.17
N ASN A 13 16.10 7.70 -1.16
CA ASN A 13 15.58 8.87 -1.85
C ASN A 13 14.05 8.80 -1.88
N GLU A 14 13.39 9.82 -1.36
CA GLU A 14 11.94 9.82 -1.18
C GLU A 14 11.17 9.74 -2.51
N GLU A 15 11.53 10.54 -3.50
CA GLU A 15 10.86 10.60 -4.80
C GLU A 15 10.98 9.26 -5.55
N GLU A 16 12.19 8.69 -5.54
CA GLU A 16 12.46 7.40 -6.14
C GLU A 16 11.77 6.26 -5.39
N ALA A 17 11.73 6.32 -4.05
CA ALA A 17 10.98 5.39 -3.22
C ALA A 17 9.48 5.43 -3.52
N ILE A 18 8.89 6.62 -3.71
CA ILE A 18 7.50 6.79 -4.14
C ILE A 18 7.27 6.13 -5.50
N ARG A 19 8.17 6.36 -6.46
CA ARG A 19 8.09 5.77 -7.81
C ARG A 19 8.14 4.24 -7.78
N ILE A 20 9.13 3.68 -7.09
CA ILE A 20 9.32 2.23 -6.95
C ILE A 20 8.12 1.61 -6.22
N ALA A 21 7.71 2.17 -5.08
CA ALA A 21 6.58 1.67 -4.31
C ALA A 21 5.30 1.66 -5.13
N THR A 22 5.02 2.73 -5.89
CA THR A 22 3.84 2.83 -6.76
C THR A 22 3.82 1.71 -7.80
N HIS A 23 4.95 1.43 -8.46
CA HIS A 23 5.04 0.33 -9.43
C HIS A 23 4.85 -1.05 -8.77
N MET A 24 5.47 -1.27 -7.61
CA MET A 24 5.33 -2.53 -6.87
C MET A 24 3.90 -2.77 -6.43
N ILE A 25 3.25 -1.75 -5.86
CA ILE A 25 1.86 -1.84 -5.39
C ILE A 25 0.93 -2.20 -6.53
N SER A 26 1.11 -1.64 -7.73
CA SER A 26 0.30 -2.00 -8.91
C SER A 26 0.40 -3.50 -9.23
N SER A 27 1.60 -4.07 -9.19
CA SER A 27 1.81 -5.51 -9.46
C SER A 27 1.25 -6.40 -8.34
N ILE A 28 1.48 -6.01 -7.08
CA ILE A 28 0.96 -6.72 -5.91
C ILE A 28 -0.57 -6.69 -5.88
N ALA A 29 -1.18 -5.55 -6.19
CA ALA A 29 -2.64 -5.39 -6.20
C ALA A 29 -3.32 -6.33 -7.19
N VAL A 30 -2.73 -6.52 -8.38
CA VAL A 30 -3.22 -7.51 -9.36
C VAL A 30 -3.17 -8.91 -8.76
N HIS A 31 -2.03 -9.32 -8.21
CA HIS A 31 -1.87 -10.67 -7.66
C HIS A 31 -2.80 -10.93 -6.47
N VAL A 32 -2.92 -9.98 -5.53
CA VAL A 32 -3.82 -10.12 -4.39
C VAL A 32 -5.28 -10.10 -4.85
N GLY A 33 -5.63 -9.27 -5.84
CA GLY A 33 -6.96 -9.22 -6.43
C GLY A 33 -7.35 -10.52 -7.13
N ASP A 34 -6.41 -11.20 -7.81
CA ASP A 34 -6.64 -12.52 -8.39
C ASP A 34 -6.84 -13.58 -7.31
N ARG A 35 -6.06 -13.53 -6.23
CA ARG A 35 -6.22 -14.43 -5.08
C ARG A 35 -7.57 -14.23 -4.39
N ALA A 36 -8.04 -12.99 -4.27
CA ALA A 36 -9.35 -12.65 -3.70
C ALA A 36 -10.53 -13.30 -4.45
N LYS A 37 -10.36 -13.66 -5.73
CA LYS A 37 -11.40 -14.38 -6.50
C LYS A 37 -11.57 -15.84 -6.08
N ILE A 38 -10.59 -16.41 -5.38
CA ILE A 38 -10.60 -17.83 -4.96
C ILE A 38 -10.62 -18.01 -3.44
N ASP A 39 -10.34 -16.97 -2.67
CA ASP A 39 -10.23 -17.02 -1.21
C ASP A 39 -11.03 -15.86 -0.58
N SER A 40 -12.18 -16.19 0.02
CA SER A 40 -13.15 -15.21 0.54
C SER A 40 -12.64 -14.41 1.74
N GLU A 41 -11.59 -14.88 2.42
CA GLU A 41 -10.98 -14.15 3.53
C GLU A 41 -10.20 -12.92 3.05
N ILE A 42 -9.82 -12.89 1.76
CA ILE A 42 -9.05 -11.80 1.15
C ILE A 42 -10.01 -10.80 0.53
N THR A 43 -10.35 -9.77 1.32
CA THR A 43 -11.29 -8.71 0.92
C THR A 43 -10.61 -7.44 0.37
N GLY A 44 -9.30 -7.35 0.48
CA GLY A 44 -8.56 -6.14 0.15
C GLY A 44 -7.11 -6.15 0.62
N MET A 45 -6.41 -5.05 0.35
CA MET A 45 -5.07 -4.81 0.89
C MET A 45 -4.92 -3.37 1.37
N ASN A 46 -4.14 -3.19 2.44
CA ASN A 46 -3.82 -1.89 3.01
C ASN A 46 -2.32 -1.69 2.99
N TYR A 47 -1.85 -0.57 2.45
CA TYR A 47 -0.43 -0.27 2.29
C TYR A 47 -0.12 1.20 2.60
N ARG A 48 1.15 1.47 2.87
CA ARG A 48 1.71 2.82 3.01
C ARG A 48 3.18 2.76 2.63
N LEU A 49 3.73 3.86 2.14
CA LEU A 49 5.17 4.05 2.11
C LEU A 49 5.58 4.80 3.38
N GLY A 50 6.35 4.15 4.25
CA GLY A 50 6.93 4.78 5.44
C GLY A 50 8.41 5.08 5.23
N ASN A 51 8.98 5.86 6.14
CA ASN A 51 10.41 6.05 6.29
C ASN A 51 10.79 5.60 7.70
N ASP A 52 11.80 4.76 7.85
CA ASP A 52 12.23 4.23 9.15
C ASP A 52 12.83 5.30 10.07
N GLU A 53 13.37 6.39 9.49
CA GLU A 53 13.85 7.56 10.25
C GLU A 53 12.68 8.44 10.74
N ASP A 54 11.53 8.34 10.09
CA ASP A 54 10.32 9.03 10.51
C ASP A 54 9.67 8.26 11.66
N ARG A 55 9.77 8.84 12.86
CA ARG A 55 9.16 8.28 14.09
C ARG A 55 7.63 8.28 14.04
N GLN A 56 7.03 8.95 13.05
CA GLN A 56 5.60 8.97 12.82
C GLN A 56 5.15 7.87 11.85
N LYS A 57 3.85 7.54 11.89
CA LYS A 57 3.23 6.52 11.04
C LYS A 57 2.92 7.03 9.63
N SER A 58 3.83 7.79 9.04
CA SER A 58 3.63 8.51 7.77
C SER A 58 3.35 7.61 6.59
N ASN A 59 2.68 8.18 5.60
CA ASN A 59 2.38 7.58 4.31
C ASN A 59 2.77 8.57 3.20
N TYR A 60 3.99 8.41 2.69
CA TYR A 60 4.57 9.26 1.66
C TYR A 60 3.84 9.16 0.30
N LEU A 61 2.96 8.16 0.11
CA LEU A 61 2.07 8.06 -1.06
C LEU A 61 0.85 8.99 -0.98
N LYS A 62 0.65 9.66 0.15
CA LYS A 62 -0.47 10.58 0.39
C LYS A 62 0.07 11.90 0.91
N LYS A 63 0.64 12.66 -0.02
CA LYS A 63 1.01 14.06 0.15
C LYS A 63 -0.10 14.97 -0.37
N ASP A 64 -0.33 16.07 0.32
CA ASP A 64 -1.14 17.18 -0.20
C ASP A 64 -0.29 18.12 -1.08
N GLU A 65 -0.91 19.19 -1.59
CA GLU A 65 -0.26 20.18 -2.45
C GLU A 65 0.83 20.99 -1.71
N GLU A 66 0.78 21.03 -0.37
CA GLU A 66 1.76 21.71 0.48
C GLU A 66 2.93 20.78 0.87
N GLY A 67 2.85 19.49 0.52
CA GLY A 67 3.88 18.48 0.79
C GLY A 67 3.72 17.75 2.11
N HIS A 68 2.63 17.96 2.86
CA HIS A 68 2.39 17.28 4.12
C HIS A 68 1.94 15.83 3.88
N VAL A 69 2.60 14.89 4.57
CA VAL A 69 2.26 13.47 4.55
C VAL A 69 1.16 13.16 5.57
N ASN A 70 0.22 12.28 5.20
CA ASN A 70 -0.75 11.77 6.16
C ASN A 70 -0.25 10.51 6.88
N ASN A 71 -0.97 10.08 7.93
CA ASN A 71 -0.63 8.87 8.71
C ASN A 71 -1.53 7.66 8.40
N LYS A 72 -2.43 7.79 7.41
CA LYS A 72 -3.44 6.77 7.09
C LYS A 72 -2.90 5.85 6.01
N LYS A 73 -3.02 4.55 6.22
CA LYS A 73 -2.77 3.57 5.14
C LYS A 73 -3.75 3.82 3.99
N THR A 74 -3.26 3.69 2.77
CA THR A 74 -4.12 3.58 1.59
C THR A 74 -4.83 2.23 1.64
N ARG A 75 -6.15 2.25 1.40
CA ARG A 75 -7.01 1.06 1.42
C ARG A 75 -7.44 0.75 -0.01
N LEU A 76 -7.21 -0.49 -0.43
CA LEU A 76 -7.75 -1.06 -1.66
C LEU A 76 -8.71 -2.18 -1.26
N THR A 77 -9.94 -2.13 -1.79
CA THR A 77 -10.96 -3.16 -1.59
C THR A 77 -11.23 -3.87 -2.90
N PHE A 78 -11.30 -5.19 -2.87
CA PHE A 78 -11.74 -5.99 -4.01
C PHE A 78 -13.23 -6.26 -3.79
N LEU A 79 -14.11 -5.43 -4.37
CA LEU A 79 -15.55 -5.66 -4.29
C LEU A 79 -15.91 -6.93 -5.09
N GLU A 80 -16.87 -7.70 -4.56
CA GLU A 80 -17.41 -8.88 -5.22
C GLU A 80 -17.89 -8.55 -6.64
N LYS A 81 -17.64 -9.47 -7.56
CA LYS A 81 -18.31 -9.47 -8.87
C LYS A 81 -19.80 -9.59 -8.61
N THR A 82 -20.56 -8.56 -8.94
CA THR A 82 -21.97 -8.75 -9.30
C THR A 82 -21.98 -9.71 -10.49
N LEU A 83 -22.43 -10.94 -10.26
CA LEU A 83 -22.70 -11.94 -11.30
C LEU A 83 -23.86 -11.47 -12.19
#